data_AF-A0A1G0FZC0-F1
#
_entry.id   AF-A0A1G0FZC0-F1
#
_cell.length_a   1.000
_cell.length_b   1.000
_cell.length_c   1.000
_cell.angle_alpha   90.00
_cell.angle_beta   90.00
_cell.angle_gamma   90.00
#
_symmetry.space_group_name_H-M   'P 1'
#
loop_
_entity.id
_entity.type
_entity.pdbx_description
1 polymer ?
#
loop_
_entity_poly.entity_id
_entity_poly.type
_entity_poly.pdbx_seq_one_letter_code
_entity_poly.pdbx_strand_id
1 'polypeptide(L)'
;MVNHNLSIQITERDQQILSFINEFGFCELKHLNKKFNFNSPRNNQILKRLIKAGLINYEKIFHQRPAIYYLTRKGAQLTELPPMKKIPLAKYNHDLFLIDTYLKLKHLYPQTAWISERQLVRDKHLAGVGQRGHLPDGILVFPDGKQIAIEVELTIKSKARLEKILKTYISLFHYQEVWYYCTDIVANLLYNLAIKMPFIKVNLLQSLLQDTHETIETLSS
;
A
#
# COMPACT_ATOMS: atom_id res chain seq x y z
N MET A 1 21.87 -6.92 36.27
CA MET A 1 21.35 -6.19 35.10
C MET A 1 19.85 -6.34 35.08
N VAL A 2 19.10 -5.29 35.39
CA VAL A 2 17.64 -5.38 35.51
C VAL A 2 17.05 -5.33 34.10
N ASN A 3 16.61 -6.49 33.58
CA ASN A 3 15.75 -6.54 32.41
C ASN A 3 14.39 -5.96 32.80
N HIS A 4 14.21 -4.65 32.61
CA HIS A 4 12.88 -4.05 32.60
C HIS A 4 12.14 -4.51 31.34
N ASN A 5 11.60 -5.73 31.38
CA ASN A 5 10.49 -6.11 30.53
C ASN A 5 9.26 -5.29 30.97
N LEU A 6 9.22 -4.02 30.54
CA LEU A 6 7.96 -3.28 30.52
C LEU A 6 7.07 -3.98 29.49
N SER A 7 6.20 -4.86 29.97
CA SER A 7 5.10 -5.44 29.20
C SER A 7 4.15 -4.30 28.86
N ILE A 8 4.38 -3.68 27.70
CA ILE A 8 3.47 -2.68 27.14
C ILE A 8 2.11 -3.36 26.88
N GLN A 9 1.04 -2.79 27.42
CA GLN A 9 -0.32 -3.19 27.03
C GLN A 9 -0.61 -2.63 25.64
N ILE A 10 -0.84 -3.54 24.70
CA ILE A 10 -1.18 -3.22 23.31
C ILE A 10 -2.66 -2.89 23.25
N THR A 11 -2.99 -1.72 22.73
CA THR A 11 -4.37 -1.28 22.49
C THR A 11 -4.81 -1.71 21.09
N GLU A 12 -6.13 -1.69 20.84
CA GLU A 12 -6.66 -1.93 19.50
C GLU A 12 -6.09 -0.95 18.47
N ARG A 13 -5.91 0.31 18.85
CA ARG A 13 -5.32 1.33 17.97
C ARG A 13 -3.87 1.00 17.61
N ASP A 14 -3.08 0.49 18.56
CA ASP A 14 -1.71 0.05 18.27
C ASP A 14 -1.73 -1.12 17.28
N GLN A 15 -2.62 -2.08 17.50
CA GLN A 15 -2.79 -3.23 16.63
C GLN A 15 -3.14 -2.81 15.20
N GLN A 16 -4.04 -1.83 15.03
CA GLN A 16 -4.39 -1.27 13.73
C GLN A 16 -3.19 -0.56 13.06
N ILE A 17 -2.40 0.20 13.82
CA ILE A 17 -1.20 0.88 13.30
C ILE A 17 -0.16 -0.14 12.85
N LEU A 18 0.15 -1.14 13.67
CA LEU A 18 1.11 -2.18 13.34
C LEU A 18 0.67 -2.97 12.10
N SER A 19 -0.61 -3.34 12.04
CA SER A 19 -1.18 -4.07 10.90
C SER A 19 -1.09 -3.24 9.62
N PHE A 20 -1.44 -1.95 9.68
CA PHE A 20 -1.32 -1.04 8.53
C PHE A 20 0.13 -0.90 8.04
N ILE A 21 1.10 -0.70 8.95
CA ILE A 21 2.52 -0.62 8.57
C ILE A 21 2.96 -1.92 7.87
N ASN A 22 2.55 -3.08 8.40
CA ASN A 22 2.97 -4.36 7.84
C ASN A 22 2.25 -4.73 6.54
N GLU A 23 1.02 -4.24 6.33
CA GLU A 23 0.24 -4.45 5.10
C GLU A 23 1.00 -3.96 3.86
N PHE A 24 1.71 -2.84 3.99
CA PHE A 24 2.56 -2.24 2.95
C PHE A 24 4.06 -2.51 3.17
N GLY A 25 4.43 -3.09 4.31
CA GLY A 25 5.80 -3.38 4.71
C GLY A 25 6.54 -2.18 5.32
N PHE A 26 6.30 -0.97 4.83
CA PHE A 26 6.79 0.28 5.41
C PHE A 26 5.88 1.46 5.04
N CYS A 27 5.97 2.58 5.76
CA CYS A 27 5.28 3.81 5.41
C CYS A 27 6.00 5.06 5.94
N GLU A 28 5.61 6.25 5.47
CA GLU A 28 6.05 7.54 6.02
C GLU A 28 5.05 8.10 7.04
N LEU A 29 5.47 9.09 7.84
CA LEU A 29 4.58 9.74 8.82
C LEU A 29 3.33 10.33 8.15
N LYS A 30 3.44 10.87 6.94
CA LYS A 30 2.30 11.43 6.18
C LYS A 30 1.18 10.40 5.97
N HIS A 31 1.52 9.12 5.76
CA HIS A 31 0.55 8.05 5.56
C HIS A 31 -0.18 7.73 6.86
N LEU A 32 0.56 7.66 7.97
CA LEU A 32 -0.01 7.47 9.30
C LEU A 32 -0.92 8.64 9.67
N ASN A 33 -0.51 9.88 9.38
CA ASN A 33 -1.33 11.09 9.57
C ASN A 33 -2.66 10.98 8.82
N LYS A 34 -2.63 10.65 7.52
CA LYS A 34 -3.84 10.48 6.70
C LYS A 34 -4.75 9.34 7.21
N LYS A 35 -4.18 8.20 7.61
CA LYS A 35 -4.98 7.01 7.98
C LYS A 35 -5.59 7.10 9.38
N PHE A 36 -4.87 7.66 10.34
CA PHE A 36 -5.23 7.61 11.76
C PHE A 36 -5.36 8.99 12.41
N ASN A 37 -5.29 10.08 11.65
CA ASN A 37 -5.36 11.46 12.15
C ASN A 37 -4.27 11.79 13.19
N PHE A 38 -3.00 11.47 12.90
CA PHE A 38 -1.84 11.77 13.78
C PHE A 38 -1.50 13.27 13.93
N ASN A 39 -2.43 14.19 13.69
CA ASN A 39 -2.21 15.64 13.68
C ASN A 39 -2.08 16.28 15.09
N SER A 40 -1.85 15.48 16.13
CA SER A 40 -1.76 15.96 17.52
C SER A 40 -0.51 15.45 18.24
N PRO A 41 0.03 16.21 19.22
CA PRO A 41 1.16 15.77 20.05
C PRO A 41 0.93 14.42 20.75
N ARG A 42 -0.32 14.14 21.15
CA ARG A 42 -0.72 12.86 21.76
C ARG A 42 -0.50 11.68 20.81
N ASN A 43 -0.78 11.87 19.53
CA ASN A 43 -0.61 10.82 18.54
C ASN A 43 0.89 10.53 18.30
N ASN A 44 1.76 11.55 18.33
CA ASN A 44 3.21 11.33 18.28
C ASN A 44 3.75 10.50 19.47
N GLN A 45 3.09 10.53 20.63
CA GLN A 45 3.47 9.69 21.77
C GLN A 45 3.21 8.19 21.52
N ILE A 46 2.18 7.84 20.73
CA ILE A 46 1.88 6.44 20.39
C ILE A 46 3.06 5.84 19.61
N LEU A 47 3.52 6.51 18.54
CA LEU A 47 4.65 6.02 17.74
C LEU A 47 5.94 5.94 18.57
N LYS A 48 6.25 6.98 19.36
CA LYS A 48 7.41 6.96 20.26
C LYS A 48 7.37 5.78 21.23
N ARG A 49 6.18 5.49 21.80
CA ARG A 49 5.98 4.37 22.71
C ARG A 49 6.19 3.02 22.00
N LEU A 50 5.63 2.83 20.80
CA LEU A 50 5.78 1.59 20.03
C LEU A 50 7.22 1.37 19.54
N ILE A 51 7.93 2.45 19.18
CA ILE A 51 9.37 2.41 18.85
C ILE A 51 10.18 2.03 20.09
N LYS A 52 9.95 2.68 21.24
CA LYS A 52 10.64 2.36 22.50
C LYS A 52 10.40 0.92 22.96
N ALA A 53 9.21 0.37 22.69
CA ALA A 53 8.89 -1.03 22.97
C ALA A 53 9.54 -2.04 22.00
N GLY A 54 10.26 -1.56 20.98
CA GLY A 54 10.94 -2.38 19.99
C GLY A 54 9.99 -3.05 18.99
N LEU A 55 8.82 -2.46 18.74
CA LEU A 55 7.83 -3.00 17.79
C LEU A 55 7.97 -2.38 16.40
N ILE A 56 8.39 -1.12 16.34
CA ILE A 56 8.54 -0.35 15.10
C ILE A 56 9.99 0.14 15.00
N ASN A 57 10.59 -0.05 13.83
CA ASN A 57 11.81 0.63 13.42
C ASN A 57 11.46 2.00 12.81
N TYR A 58 12.31 2.99 13.08
CA TYR A 58 12.25 4.33 12.49
C TYR A 58 13.61 4.65 11.87
N GLU A 59 13.65 4.80 10.55
CA GLU A 59 14.92 4.87 9.82
C GLU A 59 14.87 5.89 8.67
N LYS A 60 15.93 6.69 8.57
CA LYS A 60 16.14 7.62 7.46
C LYS A 60 16.98 6.94 6.37
N ILE A 61 16.30 6.43 5.35
CA ILE A 61 16.96 5.69 4.25
C ILE A 61 17.74 6.63 3.31
N PHE A 62 17.23 7.84 3.06
CA PHE A 62 17.86 8.81 2.16
C PHE A 62 18.04 10.17 2.85
N HIS A 63 19.15 10.85 2.56
CA HIS A 63 19.57 12.09 3.24
C HIS A 63 18.52 13.23 3.18
N GLN A 64 17.70 13.29 2.14
CA GLN A 64 16.71 14.35 1.91
C GLN A 64 15.25 13.87 1.88
N ARG A 65 14.98 12.65 2.37
CA ARG A 65 13.62 12.12 2.44
C ARG A 65 13.15 11.96 3.88
N PRO A 66 11.82 11.98 4.10
CA PRO A 66 11.26 11.57 5.38
C PRO A 66 11.77 10.18 5.78
N ALA A 67 11.90 9.97 7.08
CA ALA A 67 12.15 8.63 7.60
C ALA A 67 10.90 7.76 7.43
N ILE A 68 11.14 6.46 7.36
CA ILE A 68 10.10 5.44 7.27
C ILE A 68 9.91 4.69 8.58
N TYR A 69 8.71 4.15 8.73
CA TYR A 69 8.32 3.24 9.79
C TYR A 69 8.10 1.87 9.19
N TYR A 70 8.70 0.84 9.78
CA TYR A 70 8.50 -0.56 9.41
C TYR A 70 8.61 -1.44 10.65
N LEU A 71 8.05 -2.65 10.61
CA LEU A 71 7.99 -3.48 11.82
C LEU A 71 9.32 -4.22 12.08
N THR A 72 9.65 -4.34 13.36
CA THR A 72 10.63 -5.34 13.82
C THR A 72 10.02 -6.73 13.72
N ARG A 73 10.82 -7.79 13.94
CA ARG A 73 10.30 -9.15 14.10
C ARG A 73 9.27 -9.24 15.24
N LYS A 74 9.53 -8.56 16.36
CA LYS A 74 8.64 -8.51 17.53
C LYS A 74 7.33 -7.79 17.20
N GLY A 75 7.37 -6.68 16.46
CA GLY A 75 6.17 -5.99 16.00
C GLY A 75 5.34 -6.82 15.03
N ALA A 76 5.99 -7.47 14.06
CA ALA A 76 5.29 -8.27 13.05
C ALA A 76 4.60 -9.51 13.63
N GLN A 77 5.11 -10.08 14.74
CA GLN A 77 4.44 -11.16 15.47
C GLN A 77 3.04 -10.79 15.99
N LEU A 78 2.76 -9.49 16.13
CA LEU A 78 1.44 -9.01 16.52
C LEU A 78 0.50 -8.90 15.32
N THR A 79 0.93 -9.20 14.09
CA THR A 79 0.14 -9.04 12.87
C THR A 79 0.08 -10.33 12.07
N GLU A 80 -0.75 -10.39 11.02
CA GLU A 80 -0.89 -11.58 10.19
C GLU A 80 0.20 -11.76 9.11
N LEU A 81 1.08 -10.78 8.94
CA LEU A 81 2.09 -10.78 7.89
C LEU A 81 3.50 -10.93 8.49
N PRO A 82 4.42 -11.66 7.81
CA PRO A 82 5.80 -11.75 8.27
C PRO A 82 6.51 -10.39 8.17
N PRO A 83 7.55 -10.13 8.99
CA PRO A 83 8.32 -8.89 8.88
C PRO A 83 9.00 -8.77 7.52
N MET A 84 9.30 -7.53 7.11
CA MET A 84 10.15 -7.28 5.95
C MET A 84 11.56 -7.83 6.20
N LYS A 85 12.10 -8.59 5.23
CA LYS A 85 13.51 -9.04 5.27
C LYS A 85 14.49 -7.88 5.07
N LYS A 86 14.13 -6.94 4.19
CA LYS A 86 14.86 -5.71 3.87
C LYS A 86 13.93 -4.73 3.18
N ILE A 87 14.24 -3.43 3.21
CA ILE A 87 13.52 -2.41 2.47
C ILE A 87 13.91 -2.49 0.97
N PRO A 88 12.96 -2.69 0.05
CA PRO A 88 13.25 -2.84 -1.37
C PRO A 88 13.48 -1.47 -2.04
N LEU A 89 14.73 -0.98 -2.04
CA LEU A 89 15.05 0.36 -2.56
C LEU A 89 14.59 0.60 -4.02
N ALA A 90 14.61 -0.44 -4.86
CA ALA A 90 14.16 -0.35 -6.25
C ALA A 90 12.65 -0.11 -6.40
N LYS A 91 11.84 -0.59 -5.44
CA LYS A 91 10.38 -0.39 -5.38
C LYS A 91 9.98 0.75 -4.44
N TYR A 92 10.93 1.44 -3.81
CA TYR A 92 10.64 2.39 -2.72
C TYR A 92 9.58 3.45 -3.08
N ASN A 93 9.74 4.12 -4.22
CA ASN A 93 8.78 5.14 -4.67
C ASN A 93 7.43 4.53 -5.09
N HIS A 94 7.48 3.36 -5.71
CA HIS A 94 6.29 2.61 -6.12
C HIS A 94 5.44 2.25 -4.90
N ASP A 95 6.05 1.69 -3.86
CA ASP A 95 5.35 1.22 -2.66
C ASP A 95 4.78 2.40 -1.85
N LEU A 96 5.50 3.54 -1.77
CA LEU A 96 4.93 4.75 -1.17
C LEU A 96 3.71 5.25 -1.96
N PHE A 97 3.77 5.23 -3.29
CA PHE A 97 2.65 5.67 -4.11
C PHE A 97 1.46 4.70 -4.03
N LEU A 98 1.70 3.40 -3.88
CA LEU A 98 0.66 2.41 -3.62
C LEU A 98 -0.09 2.72 -2.32
N ILE A 99 0.61 3.16 -1.27
CA ILE A 99 -0.03 3.59 -0.02
C ILE A 99 -0.91 4.83 -0.23
N ASP A 100 -0.40 5.84 -0.94
CA ASP A 100 -1.17 7.04 -1.27
C ASP A 100 -2.42 6.66 -2.11
N THR A 101 -2.30 5.74 -3.06
CA THR A 101 -3.39 5.17 -3.87
C THR A 101 -4.43 4.46 -3.01
N TYR A 102 -3.99 3.56 -2.12
CA TYR A 102 -4.86 2.87 -1.17
C TYR A 102 -5.65 3.86 -0.31
N LEU A 103 -4.99 4.88 0.24
CA LEU A 103 -5.64 5.87 1.11
C LEU A 103 -6.72 6.64 0.36
N LYS A 104 -6.45 7.04 -0.88
CA LYS A 104 -7.45 7.71 -1.73
C LYS A 104 -8.62 6.79 -2.08
N LEU A 105 -8.34 5.55 -2.49
CA LEU A 105 -9.37 4.56 -2.79
C LEU A 105 -10.25 4.26 -1.57
N LYS A 106 -9.65 4.13 -0.38
CA LYS A 106 -10.39 3.94 0.87
C LYS A 106 -11.23 5.16 1.26
N HIS A 107 -10.81 6.36 0.92
CA HIS A 107 -11.61 7.56 1.10
C HIS A 107 -12.82 7.57 0.14
N LEU A 108 -12.60 7.27 -1.14
CA LEU A 108 -13.67 7.25 -2.15
C LEU A 108 -14.65 6.09 -1.97
N TYR A 109 -14.15 4.93 -1.54
CA TYR A 109 -14.91 3.69 -1.39
C TYR A 109 -14.74 3.12 0.04
N PRO A 110 -15.30 3.78 1.07
CA PRO A 110 -15.04 3.44 2.46
C PRO A 110 -15.50 2.02 2.85
N GLN A 111 -16.52 1.47 2.18
CA GLN A 111 -17.07 0.14 2.49
C GLN A 111 -16.31 -1.03 1.86
N THR A 112 -15.30 -0.76 1.02
CA THR A 112 -14.51 -1.83 0.37
C THR A 112 -13.56 -2.52 1.34
N ALA A 113 -13.27 -3.79 1.12
CA ALA A 113 -12.09 -4.43 1.71
C ALA A 113 -10.86 -4.25 0.79
N TRP A 114 -9.68 -4.42 1.37
CA TRP A 114 -8.41 -4.35 0.65
C TRP A 114 -7.62 -5.63 0.88
N ILE A 115 -7.05 -6.18 -0.20
CA ILE A 115 -6.09 -7.29 -0.15
C ILE A 115 -4.78 -6.80 -0.75
N SER A 116 -3.70 -6.75 0.03
CA SER A 116 -2.41 -6.21 -0.42
C SER A 116 -1.55 -7.24 -1.18
N GLU A 117 -0.59 -6.79 -2.01
CA GLU A 117 0.41 -7.68 -2.64
C GLU A 117 1.05 -8.63 -1.61
N ARG A 118 1.32 -8.15 -0.40
CA ARG A 118 1.94 -8.94 0.67
C ARG A 118 1.04 -10.06 1.18
N GLN A 119 -0.27 -9.83 1.29
CA GLN A 119 -1.23 -10.88 1.61
C GLN A 119 -1.33 -11.88 0.45
N LEU A 120 -1.43 -11.40 -0.80
CA LEU A 120 -1.48 -12.27 -1.98
C LEU A 120 -0.26 -13.19 -2.10
N VAL A 121 0.94 -12.64 -1.84
CA VAL A 121 2.17 -13.42 -1.84
C VAL A 121 2.14 -14.47 -0.72
N ARG A 122 1.72 -14.12 0.50
CA ARG A 122 1.58 -15.08 1.61
C ARG A 122 0.61 -16.20 1.24
N ASP A 123 -0.59 -15.86 0.77
CA ASP A 123 -1.66 -16.82 0.52
C ASP A 123 -1.31 -17.75 -0.64
N LYS A 124 -0.65 -17.23 -1.69
CA LYS A 124 -0.10 -18.04 -2.79
C LYS A 124 0.97 -19.04 -2.31
N HIS A 125 1.85 -18.63 -1.39
CA HIS A 125 2.84 -19.54 -0.79
C HIS A 125 2.16 -20.62 0.06
N LEU A 126 1.15 -20.27 0.86
CA LEU A 126 0.40 -21.23 1.68
C LEU A 126 -0.37 -22.25 0.84
N ALA A 127 -0.88 -21.83 -0.32
CA ALA A 127 -1.57 -22.73 -1.27
C ALA A 127 -0.63 -23.71 -2.00
N GLY A 128 0.69 -23.63 -1.80
CA GLY A 128 1.67 -24.49 -2.47
C GLY A 128 1.78 -24.26 -3.98
N VAL A 129 1.14 -23.21 -4.51
CA VAL A 129 1.21 -22.85 -5.93
C VAL A 129 2.55 -22.15 -6.16
N GLY A 130 3.36 -22.66 -7.08
CA GLY A 130 4.67 -22.08 -7.40
C GLY A 130 4.59 -20.56 -7.65
N GLN A 131 5.67 -19.81 -7.40
CA GLN A 131 5.71 -18.34 -7.45
C GLN A 131 5.40 -17.72 -8.84
N ARG A 132 5.07 -18.52 -9.86
CA ARG A 132 4.85 -18.07 -11.24
C ARG A 132 3.47 -17.44 -11.40
N GLY A 133 3.38 -16.37 -12.19
CA GLY A 133 2.15 -15.64 -12.47
C GLY A 133 2.16 -14.24 -11.83
N HIS A 134 1.63 -13.27 -12.59
CA HIS A 134 1.50 -11.88 -12.16
C HIS A 134 0.52 -11.77 -10.98
N LEU A 135 0.84 -10.93 -10.00
CA LEU A 135 -0.06 -10.55 -8.91
C LEU A 135 -0.31 -9.05 -9.00
N PRO A 136 -1.54 -8.57 -8.76
CA PRO A 136 -1.78 -7.14 -8.62
C PRO A 136 -1.05 -6.57 -7.41
N ASP A 137 -0.81 -5.26 -7.43
CA ASP A 137 -0.24 -4.52 -6.29
C ASP A 137 -1.24 -4.45 -5.11
N GLY A 138 -2.53 -4.58 -5.42
CA GLY A 138 -3.59 -4.89 -4.45
C GLY A 138 -4.94 -5.15 -5.11
N ILE A 139 -5.91 -5.58 -4.31
CA ILE A 139 -7.28 -5.85 -4.76
C ILE A 139 -8.24 -5.05 -3.88
N LEU A 140 -9.11 -4.29 -4.53
CA LEU A 140 -10.25 -3.63 -3.89
C LEU A 140 -11.47 -4.53 -4.02
N VAL A 141 -12.06 -4.93 -2.90
CA VAL A 141 -13.23 -5.83 -2.85
C VAL A 141 -14.45 -5.04 -2.39
N PHE A 142 -15.47 -4.95 -3.23
CA PHE A 142 -16.71 -4.24 -2.93
C PHE A 142 -17.67 -5.12 -2.12
N PRO A 143 -18.65 -4.52 -1.41
CA PRO A 143 -19.63 -5.26 -0.62
C PRO A 143 -20.46 -6.28 -1.41
N ASP A 144 -20.64 -6.07 -2.71
CA ASP A 144 -21.32 -6.98 -3.63
C ASP A 144 -20.43 -8.13 -4.14
N GLY A 145 -19.19 -8.20 -3.67
CA GLY A 145 -18.20 -9.20 -4.08
C GLY A 145 -17.40 -8.83 -5.32
N LYS A 146 -17.67 -7.68 -5.96
CA LYS A 146 -16.87 -7.20 -7.10
C LYS A 146 -15.43 -6.96 -6.66
N GLN A 147 -14.47 -7.54 -7.39
CA GLN A 147 -13.04 -7.38 -7.19
C GLN A 147 -12.43 -6.57 -8.32
N ILE A 148 -11.67 -5.55 -7.92
CA ILE A 148 -10.92 -4.68 -8.82
C ILE A 148 -9.44 -4.85 -8.51
N ALA A 149 -8.67 -5.28 -9.50
CA ALA A 149 -7.22 -5.35 -9.40
C ALA A 149 -6.62 -3.94 -9.54
N ILE A 150 -5.72 -3.57 -8.65
CA ILE A 150 -5.03 -2.28 -8.65
C ILE A 150 -3.57 -2.47 -9.08
N GLU A 151 -3.12 -1.62 -9.99
CA GLU A 151 -1.76 -1.58 -10.51
C GLU A 151 -1.19 -0.17 -10.38
N VAL A 152 0.01 -0.06 -9.84
CA VAL A 152 0.78 1.20 -9.82
C VAL A 152 1.94 1.09 -10.80
N GLU A 153 2.04 2.05 -11.72
CA GLU A 153 3.11 2.05 -12.71
C GLU A 153 3.76 3.42 -12.86
N LEU A 154 4.91 3.61 -12.23
CA LEU A 154 5.65 4.88 -12.27
C LEU A 154 6.63 4.96 -13.45
N THR A 155 7.05 3.81 -13.98
CA THR A 155 8.11 3.70 -15.00
C THR A 155 7.66 2.82 -16.15
N ILE A 156 8.15 3.11 -17.35
CA ILE A 156 7.80 2.31 -18.54
C ILE A 156 8.36 0.89 -18.39
N LYS A 157 7.48 -0.10 -18.34
CA LYS A 157 7.81 -1.50 -18.61
C LYS A 157 7.91 -1.70 -20.12
N SER A 158 8.72 -2.67 -20.56
CA SER A 158 8.78 -3.00 -22.00
C SER A 158 7.39 -3.39 -22.53
N LYS A 159 7.10 -3.05 -23.79
CA LYS A 159 5.81 -3.35 -24.43
C LYS A 159 5.44 -4.83 -24.29
N ALA A 160 6.37 -5.73 -24.57
CA ALA A 160 6.17 -7.18 -24.42
C ALA A 160 5.83 -7.60 -22.98
N ARG A 161 6.41 -6.93 -21.98
CA ARG A 161 6.09 -7.18 -20.57
C ARG A 161 4.68 -6.70 -20.22
N LEU A 162 4.27 -5.52 -20.67
CA LEU A 162 2.92 -5.02 -20.46
C LEU A 162 1.87 -5.90 -21.14
N GLU A 163 2.09 -6.27 -22.39
CA GLU A 163 1.19 -7.19 -23.11
C GLU A 163 1.02 -8.52 -22.37
N LYS A 164 2.10 -9.06 -21.80
CA LYS A 164 2.03 -10.30 -21.01
C LYS A 164 1.19 -10.12 -19.74
N ILE A 165 1.33 -8.99 -19.04
CA ILE A 165 0.52 -8.68 -17.86
C ILE A 165 -0.96 -8.55 -18.25
N LEU A 166 -1.26 -7.75 -19.27
CA LEU A 166 -2.63 -7.56 -19.76
C LEU A 166 -3.26 -8.88 -20.20
N LYS A 167 -2.54 -9.73 -20.94
CA LYS A 167 -3.01 -11.08 -21.31
C LYS A 167 -3.27 -11.97 -20.09
N THR A 168 -2.49 -11.81 -19.03
CA THR A 168 -2.76 -12.54 -17.76
C THR A 168 -4.08 -12.08 -17.18
N TYR A 169 -4.38 -10.78 -17.16
CA TYR A 169 -5.66 -10.28 -16.68
C TYR A 169 -6.86 -10.74 -17.50
N ILE A 170 -6.70 -10.89 -18.82
CA ILE A 170 -7.75 -11.47 -19.68
C ILE A 170 -8.13 -12.90 -19.23
N SER A 171 -7.16 -13.69 -18.75
CA SER A 171 -7.43 -15.06 -18.29
C SER A 171 -7.87 -15.14 -16.82
N LEU A 172 -7.84 -14.03 -16.07
CA LEU A 172 -8.25 -13.97 -14.67
C LEU A 172 -9.65 -13.36 -14.54
N PHE A 173 -10.66 -14.16 -14.90
CA PHE A 173 -12.07 -13.74 -14.93
C PHE A 173 -12.68 -13.33 -13.58
N HIS A 174 -11.97 -13.58 -12.47
CA HIS A 174 -12.45 -13.19 -11.14
C HIS A 174 -12.30 -11.69 -10.86
N TYR A 175 -11.45 -10.98 -11.62
CA TYR A 175 -11.39 -9.51 -11.58
C TYR A 175 -12.34 -8.93 -12.61
N GLN A 176 -13.27 -8.08 -12.16
CA GLN A 176 -14.20 -7.42 -13.07
C GLN A 176 -13.55 -6.24 -13.78
N GLU A 177 -12.60 -5.58 -13.12
CA GLU A 177 -11.84 -4.46 -13.68
C GLU A 177 -10.39 -4.50 -13.19
N VAL A 178 -9.50 -3.85 -13.95
CA VAL A 178 -8.12 -3.57 -13.54
C VAL A 178 -7.90 -2.07 -13.64
N TRP A 179 -7.57 -1.43 -12.53
CA TRP A 179 -7.31 0.01 -12.47
C TRP A 179 -5.80 0.26 -12.37
N TYR A 180 -5.26 0.82 -13.44
CA TYR A 180 -3.89 1.33 -13.47
C TYR A 180 -3.86 2.77 -12.95
N TYR A 181 -2.92 3.05 -12.06
CA TYR A 181 -2.54 4.39 -11.64
C TYR A 181 -1.09 4.65 -12.07
N CYS A 182 -0.91 5.56 -13.02
CA CYS A 182 0.38 5.67 -13.70
C CYS A 182 0.75 7.09 -14.12
N THR A 183 2.02 7.28 -14.47
CA THR A 183 2.49 8.54 -15.07
C THR A 183 1.92 8.70 -16.48
N ASP A 184 1.92 9.94 -17.00
CA ASP A 184 1.39 10.26 -18.34
C ASP A 184 2.05 9.44 -19.46
N ILE A 185 3.37 9.25 -19.33
CA ILE A 185 4.16 8.49 -20.30
C ILE A 185 3.70 7.02 -20.35
N VAL A 186 3.43 6.43 -19.19
CA VAL A 186 2.93 5.06 -19.09
C VAL A 186 1.48 4.98 -19.57
N ALA A 187 0.64 5.97 -19.23
CA ALA A 187 -0.76 6.02 -19.64
C ALA A 187 -0.89 5.98 -21.16
N ASN A 188 -0.08 6.76 -21.88
CA ASN A 188 -0.06 6.75 -23.35
C ASN A 188 0.24 5.36 -23.94
N LEU A 189 1.14 4.61 -23.33
CA LEU A 189 1.44 3.24 -23.77
C LEU A 189 0.27 2.29 -23.44
N LEU A 190 -0.30 2.40 -22.25
CA LEU A 190 -1.43 1.57 -21.81
C LEU A 190 -2.68 1.83 -22.65
N TYR A 191 -3.02 3.08 -22.96
CA TYR A 191 -4.17 3.39 -23.82
C TYR A 191 -4.08 2.69 -25.17
N ASN A 192 -2.89 2.68 -25.79
CA ASN A 192 -2.67 1.99 -27.07
C ASN A 192 -2.78 0.46 -26.95
N LEU A 193 -2.29 -0.13 -25.84
CA LEU A 193 -2.33 -1.58 -25.64
C LEU A 193 -3.71 -2.09 -25.19
N ALA A 194 -4.46 -1.25 -24.46
CA ALA A 194 -5.73 -1.60 -23.83
C ALA A 194 -6.97 -1.16 -24.63
N ILE A 195 -6.82 -0.64 -25.87
CA ILE A 195 -7.94 -0.16 -26.72
C ILE A 195 -9.09 -1.18 -26.78
N LYS A 196 -8.75 -2.47 -26.90
CA LYS A 196 -9.73 -3.57 -27.02
C LYS A 196 -10.06 -4.24 -25.68
N MET A 197 -9.68 -3.64 -24.56
CA MET A 197 -9.79 -4.19 -23.22
C MET A 197 -10.55 -3.22 -22.31
N PRO A 198 -11.89 -3.08 -22.46
CA PRO A 198 -12.67 -2.05 -21.76
C PRO A 198 -12.70 -2.20 -20.24
N PHE A 199 -12.32 -3.37 -19.72
CA PHE A 199 -12.18 -3.63 -18.28
C PHE A 199 -10.88 -3.07 -17.68
N ILE A 200 -9.91 -2.66 -18.52
CA ILE A 200 -8.71 -1.95 -18.10
C ILE A 200 -9.03 -0.46 -18.03
N LYS A 201 -8.94 0.12 -16.83
CA LYS A 201 -9.11 1.56 -16.59
C LYS A 201 -7.74 2.16 -16.32
N VAL A 202 -7.39 3.21 -17.07
CA VAL A 202 -6.12 3.92 -16.92
C VAL A 202 -6.42 5.26 -16.24
N ASN A 203 -5.79 5.48 -15.09
CA ASN A 203 -5.94 6.68 -14.28
C ASN A 203 -4.58 7.36 -14.14
N LEU A 204 -4.55 8.69 -14.29
CA LEU A 204 -3.33 9.46 -14.15
C LEU A 204 -2.97 9.64 -12.68
N LEU A 205 -1.67 9.58 -12.40
CA LEU A 205 -1.13 9.81 -11.07
C LEU A 205 -1.45 11.21 -10.52
N GLN A 206 -1.47 12.21 -11.41
CA GLN A 206 -1.67 13.61 -11.03
C GLN A 206 -3.07 13.88 -10.47
N SER A 207 -4.11 13.25 -11.02
CA SER A 207 -5.49 13.40 -10.52
C SER A 207 -5.65 12.82 -9.11
N LEU A 208 -4.84 11.83 -8.75
CA LEU A 208 -4.84 11.26 -7.41
C LEU A 208 -4.23 12.20 -6.35
N LEU A 209 -3.36 13.11 -6.77
CA LEU A 209 -2.68 14.07 -5.90
C LEU A 209 -3.41 15.42 -5.79
N GLN A 210 -4.13 15.84 -6.83
CA GLN A 210 -4.80 17.16 -6.87
C GLN A 210 -5.95 17.29 -5.86
N ASP A 211 -6.72 16.23 -5.62
CA ASP A 211 -7.82 16.25 -4.64
C ASP A 211 -7.35 16.36 -3.18
N THR A 212 -6.04 16.33 -2.90
CA THR A 212 -5.54 16.57 -1.55
C THR A 212 -5.43 18.06 -1.19
N HIS A 213 -5.50 18.96 -2.18
CA HIS A 213 -5.40 20.40 -1.96
C HIS A 213 -6.76 21.10 -1.79
N GLU A 214 -7.84 20.62 -2.41
CA GLU A 214 -9.16 21.26 -2.29
C GLU A 214 -9.79 21.12 -0.89
N THR A 215 -9.39 20.12 -0.11
CA THR A 215 -9.94 19.91 1.25
C THR A 215 -9.38 20.88 2.29
N ILE A 216 -8.34 21.67 1.98
CA ILE A 216 -7.74 22.64 2.91
C ILE A 216 -8.42 24.02 2.79
N GLU A 217 -8.94 24.40 1.63
CA GLU A 217 -9.56 25.72 1.44
C GLU A 217 -11.02 25.80 1.92
N THR A 218 -11.74 24.68 1.96
CA THR A 218 -13.16 24.66 2.38
C THR A 218 -13.38 24.59 3.90
N LEU A 219 -12.32 24.57 4.72
CA LEU A 219 -12.40 24.58 6.19
C LEU A 219 -11.93 25.91 6.82
N SER A 220 -11.60 26.90 5.98
CA SER A 220 -11.20 28.25 6.39
C SER A 220 -12.12 29.36 5.85
N SER A 221 -13.37 29.02 5.51
CA SER A 221 -14.42 29.98 5.13
C SER A 221 -15.61 29.89 6.09
#